data_AF-A0A2J8WYU5-F1
#
_entry.id   AF-A0A2J8WYU5-F1
#
_cell.length_a   1.000
_cell.length_b   1.000
_cell.length_c   1.000
_cell.angle_alpha   90.00
_cell.angle_beta   90.00
_cell.angle_gamma   90.00
#
_symmetry.space_group_name_H-M   'P 1'
#
loop_
_entity.id
_entity.type
_entity.pdbx_description
1 polymer ?
#
loop_
_entity_poly.entity_id
_entity_poly.type
_entity_poly.pdbx_seq_one_letter_code
_entity_poly.pdbx_strand_id
1 'polypeptide(L)'
;MFEIDYSRDCFLKDGQPFRYISGSIHYSRVPRFYWKDRLLKMKMAGLNAIQTYVPWNFHEPWPGQYQFSEDHDVEYFLRLAHELGLLVILRPGPYICAEWEM
;
A
#
# COMPACT_ATOMS: atom_id res chain seq x y z
N MET A 1 -15.85 -9.27 0.28
CA MET A 1 -15.23 -10.15 -0.74
C MET A 1 -14.79 -9.30 -1.93
N PHE A 2 -13.60 -9.53 -2.47
CA PHE A 2 -13.08 -8.83 -3.65
C PHE A 2 -12.69 -9.86 -4.70
N GLU A 3 -13.20 -9.74 -5.92
CA GLU A 3 -13.02 -10.76 -6.97
C GLU A 3 -13.01 -10.12 -8.37
N ILE A 4 -12.51 -10.89 -9.34
CA ILE A 4 -12.54 -10.52 -10.76
C ILE A 4 -13.81 -11.12 -11.36
N ASP A 5 -14.61 -10.28 -12.00
CA ASP A 5 -15.71 -10.72 -12.84
C ASP A 5 -15.27 -10.71 -14.31
N TYR A 6 -14.89 -11.89 -14.78
CA TYR A 6 -14.46 -12.12 -16.17
C TYR A 6 -15.59 -11.94 -17.20
N SER A 7 -16.86 -11.99 -16.80
CA SER A 7 -17.99 -11.81 -17.72
C SER A 7 -18.29 -10.34 -18.02
N ARG A 8 -17.99 -9.47 -17.06
CA ARG A 8 -18.26 -8.02 -17.12
C ARG A 8 -16.99 -7.17 -17.22
N ASP A 9 -15.83 -7.79 -17.40
CA ASP A 9 -14.51 -7.16 -17.47
C ASP A 9 -14.25 -6.13 -16.34
N CYS A 10 -14.65 -6.47 -15.11
CA CYS A 10 -14.55 -5.57 -13.96
C CYS A 10 -14.19 -6.31 -12.67
N PHE A 11 -13.92 -5.55 -11.61
CA PHE A 11 -13.84 -6.11 -10.25
C PHE A 11 -15.22 -6.07 -9.60
N LEU A 12 -15.48 -7.01 -8.70
CA LEU A 12 -16.57 -6.92 -7.75
C LEU A 12 -16.00 -6.70 -6.36
N LYS A 13 -16.53 -5.69 -5.66
CA LYS A 13 -16.33 -5.51 -4.23
C LYS A 13 -17.66 -5.71 -3.53
N ASP A 14 -17.73 -6.75 -2.71
CA ASP A 14 -18.93 -7.16 -1.98
C ASP A 14 -20.14 -7.36 -2.92
N GLY A 15 -19.90 -7.99 -4.08
CA GLY A 15 -20.89 -8.27 -5.12
C GLY A 15 -21.23 -7.10 -6.04
N GLN A 16 -20.70 -5.90 -5.77
CA GLN A 16 -20.96 -4.69 -6.56
C GLN A 16 -19.82 -4.37 -7.53
N PRO A 17 -20.10 -3.95 -8.79
CA PRO A 17 -19.08 -3.48 -9.72
C PRO A 17 -18.19 -2.40 -9.10
N PHE A 18 -16.88 -2.59 -9.23
CA PHE A 18 -15.86 -1.76 -8.61
C PHE A 18 -14.72 -1.46 -9.57
N ARG A 19 -14.21 -0.24 -9.48
CA ARG A 19 -13.00 0.21 -10.18
C ARG A 19 -12.17 1.06 -9.23
N TYR A 20 -10.90 0.73 -9.07
CA TYR A 20 -10.00 1.56 -8.29
C TYR A 20 -9.48 2.74 -9.12
N ILE A 21 -9.27 3.86 -8.44
CA ILE A 21 -8.41 4.96 -8.86
C ILE A 21 -7.36 5.09 -7.77
N SER A 22 -6.12 4.77 -8.11
CA SER A 22 -5.03 4.59 -7.15
C SER A 22 -3.86 5.54 -7.43
N GLY A 23 -3.11 5.86 -6.37
CA GLY A 23 -1.85 6.60 -6.43
C GLY A 23 -0.77 5.88 -5.64
N SER A 24 0.48 5.98 -6.11
CA SER A 24 1.61 5.33 -5.40
C SER A 24 2.11 6.20 -4.25
N ILE A 25 2.31 5.58 -3.10
CA ILE A 25 2.97 6.15 -1.92
C ILE A 25 3.83 5.05 -1.31
N HIS A 26 5.13 5.30 -1.14
CA HIS A 26 6.05 4.34 -0.55
C HIS A 26 6.32 4.76 0.90
N TYR A 27 5.84 3.97 1.87
CA TYR A 27 6.00 4.29 3.30
C TYR A 27 7.47 4.42 3.71
N SER A 28 8.36 3.65 3.09
CA SER A 28 9.82 3.73 3.32
C SER A 28 10.46 5.05 2.87
N ARG A 29 9.74 5.90 2.12
CA ARG A 29 10.21 7.20 1.63
C ARG A 29 9.58 8.39 2.34
N VAL A 30 8.67 8.15 3.27
CA VAL A 30 7.96 9.20 4.02
C VAL A 30 8.09 8.86 5.50
N PRO A 31 8.57 9.74 6.37
CA PRO A 31 8.59 9.46 7.80
C PRO A 31 7.17 9.15 8.33
N ARG A 32 7.05 8.21 9.27
CA ARG A 32 5.77 7.77 9.84
C ARG A 32 4.92 8.92 10.37
N PHE A 33 5.57 9.92 10.94
CA PHE A 33 4.94 11.17 11.40
C PHE A 33 4.05 11.82 10.32
N TYR A 34 4.40 11.67 9.04
CA TYR A 34 3.65 12.27 7.92
C TYR A 34 2.71 11.30 7.19
N TRP A 35 2.69 10.00 7.48
CA TRP A 35 1.87 9.04 6.72
C TRP A 35 0.40 9.43 6.67
N LYS A 36 -0.19 9.79 7.82
CA LYS A 36 -1.60 10.19 7.89
C LYS A 36 -1.89 11.42 7.05
N ASP A 37 -1.01 12.43 7.10
CA ASP A 37 -1.16 13.65 6.30
C ASP A 37 -1.13 13.34 4.80
N ARG A 38 -0.18 12.51 4.33
CA ARG A 38 -0.07 12.17 2.91
C ARG A 38 -1.27 11.34 2.44
N LEU A 39 -1.66 10.33 3.22
CA LEU A 39 -2.81 9.47 2.91
C LEU A 39 -4.12 10.27 2.88
N LEU A 40 -4.32 11.21 3.80
CA LEU A 40 -5.50 12.06 3.81
C LEU A 40 -5.56 12.95 2.58
N LYS A 41 -4.43 13.55 2.16
CA LYS A 41 -4.36 14.34 0.92
C LYS A 41 -4.68 13.49 -0.31
N MET A 42 -4.17 12.26 -0.37
CA MET A 42 -4.50 11.30 -1.43
C MET A 42 -6.00 10.96 -1.46
N LYS A 43 -6.61 10.75 -0.30
CA LYS A 43 -8.07 10.55 -0.19
C LYS A 43 -8.84 11.76 -0.68
N MET A 44 -8.45 12.97 -0.27
CA MET A 44 -9.11 14.22 -0.67
C MET A 44 -8.94 14.53 -2.16
N ALA A 45 -7.89 14.02 -2.80
CA ALA A 45 -7.72 14.07 -4.25
C ALA A 45 -8.67 13.12 -5.02
N GLY A 46 -9.49 12.33 -4.32
CA GLY A 46 -10.49 11.44 -4.91
C GLY A 46 -10.02 9.99 -5.09
N LEU A 47 -8.84 9.63 -4.60
CA LEU A 47 -8.37 8.25 -4.66
C LEU A 47 -9.19 7.35 -3.72
N ASN A 48 -9.54 6.16 -4.21
CA ASN A 48 -10.23 5.13 -3.42
C ASN A 48 -9.30 3.97 -3.04
N ALA A 49 -8.07 3.97 -3.58
CA ALA A 49 -7.01 3.04 -3.24
C ALA A 49 -5.65 3.75 -3.23
N ILE A 50 -4.68 3.15 -2.56
CA ILE A 50 -3.26 3.49 -2.66
C ILE A 50 -2.47 2.28 -3.13
N GLN A 51 -1.26 2.52 -3.63
CA GLN A 51 -0.34 1.46 -4.03
C GLN A 51 1.01 1.67 -3.34
N THR A 52 1.60 0.61 -2.80
CA THR A 52 2.93 0.66 -2.17
C THR A 52 3.77 -0.55 -2.54
N TYR A 53 5.09 -0.37 -2.53
CA TYR A 53 6.06 -1.47 -2.54
C TYR A 53 6.41 -1.90 -1.10
N VAL A 54 6.91 -3.13 -0.94
CA VAL A 54 7.59 -3.61 0.28
C VAL A 54 9.05 -3.89 -0.09
N PRO A 55 9.99 -2.98 0.24
CA PRO A 55 11.42 -3.24 -0.01
C PRO A 55 11.91 -4.29 0.99
N TRP A 56 12.30 -5.48 0.53
CA TRP A 56 12.71 -6.56 1.44
C TRP A 56 13.94 -6.16 2.26
N ASN A 57 14.97 -5.60 1.64
CA ASN A 57 16.18 -5.15 2.33
C ASN A 57 15.94 -4.07 3.41
N PHE A 58 14.82 -3.34 3.32
CA PHE A 58 14.39 -2.41 4.36
C PHE A 58 13.83 -3.14 5.59
N HIS A 59 13.28 -4.34 5.42
CA HIS A 59 12.71 -5.14 6.50
C HIS A 59 13.63 -6.26 7.00
N GLU A 60 14.61 -6.70 6.23
CA GLU A 60 15.56 -7.74 6.64
C GLU A 60 16.99 -7.31 6.28
N PRO A 61 17.60 -6.40 7.07
CA PRO A 61 18.97 -5.93 6.83
C PRO A 61 20.03 -7.04 6.96
N TRP A 62 19.74 -8.07 7.78
CA TRP A 62 20.58 -9.26 7.94
C TRP A 62 19.69 -10.50 7.94
N PRO A 63 20.17 -11.66 7.44
CA PRO A 63 19.37 -12.88 7.42
C PRO A 63 18.78 -13.24 8.79
N GLY A 64 17.45 -13.31 8.87
CA GLY A 64 16.69 -13.60 10.08
C GLY A 64 16.52 -12.44 11.06
N GLN A 65 17.05 -11.24 10.75
CA GLN A 65 16.89 -10.05 11.57
C GLN A 65 15.90 -9.09 10.93
N TYR A 66 14.72 -8.97 11.53
CA TYR A 66 13.61 -8.20 10.94
C TYR A 66 13.38 -6.84 11.58
N GLN A 67 12.96 -5.87 10.76
CA GLN A 67 12.55 -4.53 11.17
C GLN A 67 11.11 -4.26 10.73
N PHE A 68 10.18 -4.21 11.69
CA PHE A 68 8.75 -3.94 11.47
C PHE A 68 8.19 -2.92 12.46
N SER A 69 9.03 -2.01 12.96
CA SER A 69 8.67 -1.01 13.98
C SER A 69 8.98 0.40 13.51
N GLU A 70 8.33 1.39 14.13
CA GLU A 70 8.48 2.81 13.78
C GLU A 70 8.26 3.08 12.28
N ASP A 71 9.25 3.62 11.57
CA ASP A 71 9.20 3.89 10.13
C ASP A 71 9.17 2.61 9.26
N HIS A 72 9.47 1.44 9.84
CA HIS A 72 9.44 0.13 9.17
C HIS A 72 8.13 -0.62 9.40
N ASP A 73 7.15 0.00 10.05
CA ASP A 73 5.88 -0.64 10.41
C ASP A 73 4.88 -0.61 9.23
N VAL A 74 5.10 -1.50 8.27
CA VAL A 74 4.22 -1.65 7.09
C VAL A 74 2.80 -2.01 7.50
N GLU A 75 2.61 -2.81 8.55
CA GLU A 75 1.29 -3.19 9.01
C GLU A 75 0.50 -1.99 9.52
N TYR A 76 1.13 -1.11 10.31
CA TYR A 76 0.51 0.14 10.75
C TYR A 76 0.20 1.06 9.57
N PHE A 77 1.11 1.17 8.58
CA PHE A 77 0.83 1.94 7.38
C PHE A 77 -0.42 1.44 6.64
N LEU A 78 -0.58 0.11 6.49
CA LEU A 78 -1.75 -0.50 5.85
C LEU A 78 -3.04 -0.32 6.67
N ARG A 79 -2.97 -0.48 8.00
CA ARG A 79 -4.10 -0.22 8.91
C ARG A 79 -4.53 1.25 8.83
N LEU A 80 -3.59 2.18 8.79
CA LEU A 80 -3.87 3.61 8.67
C LEU A 80 -4.55 3.96 7.34
N ALA A 81 -4.12 3.34 6.23
CA ALA A 81 -4.82 3.49 4.94
C ALA A 81 -6.28 2.97 5.04
N HIS A 82 -6.49 1.83 5.70
CA HIS A 82 -7.82 1.27 5.92
C HIS A 82 -8.71 2.17 6.79
N GLU A 83 -8.18 2.72 7.89
CA GLU A 83 -8.87 3.69 8.76
C GLU A 83 -9.35 4.94 8.00
N LEU A 84 -8.60 5.37 6.98
CA LEU A 84 -8.96 6.49 6.11
C LEU A 84 -9.90 6.09 4.95
N GLY A 85 -10.33 4.83 4.91
CA GLY A 85 -11.21 4.30 3.86
C GLY A 85 -10.54 4.22 2.49
N LEU A 86 -9.26 3.89 2.45
CA LEU A 86 -8.49 3.60 1.24
C LEU A 86 -8.24 2.09 1.16
N LEU A 87 -8.48 1.50 -0.02
CA LEU A 87 -8.00 0.15 -0.33
C LEU A 87 -6.50 0.17 -0.63
N VAL A 88 -5.85 -0.99 -0.63
CA VAL A 88 -4.41 -1.09 -0.91
C VAL A 88 -4.12 -2.11 -2.00
N ILE A 89 -3.35 -1.67 -3.00
CA ILE A 89 -2.68 -2.54 -3.97
C ILE A 89 -1.26 -2.78 -3.45
N LEU A 90 -1.02 -3.97 -2.89
CA LEU A 90 0.27 -4.32 -2.32
C LEU A 90 1.18 -4.92 -3.39
N ARG A 91 2.41 -4.40 -3.50
CA ARG A 91 3.45 -4.92 -4.39
C ARG A 91 4.64 -5.41 -3.54
N PRO A 92 4.62 -6.66 -3.04
CA PRO A 92 5.60 -7.10 -2.05
C PRO A 92 6.98 -7.49 -2.63
N GLY A 93 7.17 -7.46 -3.95
CA GLY A 93 8.42 -7.91 -4.57
C GLY A 93 8.49 -9.44 -4.73
N PRO A 94 9.66 -10.08 -4.53
CA PRO A 94 10.80 -9.61 -3.70
C PRO A 94 11.66 -8.52 -4.36
N TYR A 95 11.74 -8.51 -5.69
CA TYR A 95 12.35 -7.40 -6.44
C TYR A 95 11.28 -6.36 -6.79
N ILE A 96 11.53 -5.09 -6.46
CA ILE A 96 10.57 -4.00 -6.67
C ILE A 96 11.01 -2.98 -7.73
N CYS A 97 12.24 -3.07 -8.23
CA CYS A 97 12.92 -2.01 -8.99
C CYS A 97 12.91 -0.69 -8.20
N ALA A 98 11.87 0.12 -8.39
CA ALA A 98 11.48 1.27 -7.58
C ALA A 98 12.53 2.37 -7.40
N GLU A 99 13.64 2.35 -8.13
CA GLU A 99 14.82 3.20 -7.90
C GLU A 99 15.24 3.15 -6.42
N TRP A 100 15.27 1.94 -5.86
CA TRP A 100 15.66 1.63 -4.48
C TRP A 100 16.92 0.77 -4.49
N GLU A 101 17.74 0.90 -3.45
CA GLU A 101 18.97 0.11 -3.28
C GLU A 101 18.64 -1.39 -3.20
N MET A 102 19.58 -2.25 -3.59
CA MET A 102 19.47 -3.71 -3.46
C MET A 102 20.23 -4.20 -2.24
#